data_AF-A0A086T4V2-F1
#
_entry.id   AF-A0A086T4V2-F1
#
_cell.length_a   1.000
_cell.length_b   1.000
_cell.length_c   1.000
_cell.angle_alpha   90.00
_cell.angle_beta   90.00
_cell.angle_gamma   90.00
#
_symmetry.space_group_name_H-M   'P 1'
#
loop_
_entity.id
_entity.type
_entity.pdbx_description
1 polymer ?
#
loop_
_entity_poly.entity_id
_entity_poly.type
_entity_poly.pdbx_seq_one_letter_code
_entity_poly.pdbx_strand_id
1 'polypeptide(L)'
;MAYLGSPTDGLLGSIKNVALQPAVPAFALLFLAYAPQDVVHRVLDPQVLQRILGGMDVRTPLRILLALGVVRTLNRFLDRWALNNWALSAQSGWNLEGELAVVTGGCKGIGRAIVLGLAAKGVKVAVLDVQELPSDMAQVKAIKHWHCDVSSAESVKAAADDIRQTLGHPSIVINNAGIGNFRSILDTSDEFMRKIVGVNVVSLWTTTREFLPNMILKNKGHIITMASMASYIVALPVAVDYAATKAGALAFTDGLRAEIKHYYKAPGVVATTVHPMWVHTDMTAEYKDHIVKAQGEPMLKPQDVADAVLKQIQSCKGGHLIVPEKASWLSAIRGFPSWMQEIIRDSEGRKAGAYKGY
;
A
#
# COMPACT_ATOMS: atom_id res chain seq x y z
N MET A 1 11.34 29.77 -4.95
CA MET A 1 10.00 30.26 -4.57
C MET A 1 9.08 29.07 -4.44
N ALA A 2 8.63 28.77 -3.23
CA ALA A 2 7.81 27.60 -2.90
C ALA A 2 6.36 27.84 -3.34
N TYR A 3 5.88 27.06 -4.32
CA TYR A 3 4.44 26.97 -4.58
C TYR A 3 3.86 25.99 -3.56
N LEU A 4 3.32 26.55 -2.47
CA LEU A 4 2.40 25.85 -1.58
C LEU A 4 1.23 25.37 -2.44
N GLY A 5 0.96 24.05 -2.44
CA GLY A 5 -0.27 23.51 -3.02
C GLY A 5 -1.45 24.32 -2.49
N SER A 6 -2.42 24.62 -3.36
CA SER A 6 -3.53 25.49 -3.00
C SER A 6 -4.19 24.97 -1.70
N PRO A 7 -4.39 25.81 -0.68
CA PRO A 7 -5.06 25.40 0.56
C PRO A 7 -6.43 24.76 0.31
N THR A 8 -7.03 25.10 -0.83
CA THR A 8 -8.33 24.63 -1.30
C THR A 8 -8.35 23.13 -1.63
N ASP A 9 -7.28 22.55 -2.20
CA ASP A 9 -7.30 21.13 -2.59
C ASP A 9 -7.18 20.19 -1.38
N GLY A 10 -6.34 20.56 -0.40
CA GLY A 10 -6.21 19.84 0.87
C GLY A 10 -7.46 19.96 1.75
N LEU A 11 -8.08 21.15 1.76
CA LEU A 11 -9.31 21.42 2.50
C LEU A 11 -10.50 20.67 1.88
N LEU A 12 -10.67 20.70 0.56
CA LEU A 12 -11.75 20.00 -0.16
C LEU A 12 -11.64 18.47 0.00
N GLY A 13 -10.42 17.92 -0.08
CA GLY A 13 -10.18 16.48 0.17
C GLY A 13 -10.50 16.07 1.61
N SER A 14 -10.16 16.92 2.58
CA SER A 14 -10.47 16.71 4.00
C SER A 14 -11.97 16.81 4.26
N ILE A 15 -12.65 17.82 3.69
CA ILE A 15 -14.10 18.00 3.77
C ILE A 15 -14.83 16.80 3.17
N LYS A 16 -14.40 16.29 2.00
CA LYS A 16 -15.01 15.12 1.36
C LYS A 16 -14.88 13.86 2.22
N ASN A 17 -13.71 13.63 2.81
CA ASN A 17 -13.49 12.49 3.70
C ASN A 17 -14.31 12.59 5.00
N VAL A 18 -14.47 13.79 5.54
CA VAL A 18 -15.33 14.06 6.72
C VAL A 18 -16.81 13.91 6.37
N ALA A 19 -17.27 14.45 5.25
CA ALA A 19 -18.66 14.39 4.81
C ALA A 19 -19.15 12.95 4.51
N LEU A 20 -18.24 12.05 4.10
CA LEU A 20 -18.53 10.64 3.88
C LEU A 20 -18.41 9.78 5.15
N GLN A 21 -18.08 10.35 6.31
CA GLN A 21 -18.20 9.63 7.58
C GLN A 21 -19.68 9.60 7.98
N PRO A 22 -20.33 8.44 8.13
CA PRO A 22 -21.77 8.34 8.40
C PRO A 22 -22.28 9.23 9.55
N ALA A 23 -21.44 9.43 10.58
CA ALA A 23 -21.78 10.25 11.73
C ALA A 23 -22.08 11.71 11.37
N VAL A 24 -21.39 12.28 10.38
CA VAL A 24 -21.52 13.70 10.00
C VAL A 24 -22.89 13.98 9.34
N PRO A 25 -23.30 13.32 8.24
CA PRO A 25 -24.62 13.53 7.67
C PRO A 25 -25.73 12.99 8.58
N ALA A 26 -25.50 11.94 9.38
CA ALA A 26 -26.48 11.49 10.37
C ALA A 26 -26.77 12.57 11.43
N PHE A 27 -25.73 13.19 11.99
CA PHE A 27 -25.88 14.28 12.95
C PHE A 27 -26.55 15.50 12.31
N ALA A 28 -26.16 15.87 11.09
CA ALA A 28 -26.80 16.97 10.35
C ALA A 28 -28.30 16.70 10.09
N LEU A 29 -28.66 15.46 9.74
CA LEU A 29 -30.06 15.06 9.56
C LEU A 29 -30.85 15.09 10.87
N LEU A 30 -30.24 14.65 11.99
CA LEU A 30 -30.85 14.75 13.32
C LEU A 30 -31.05 16.22 13.73
N PHE A 31 -30.05 17.07 13.52
CA PHE A 31 -30.15 18.50 13.76
C PHE A 31 -31.31 19.12 12.94
N LEU A 32 -31.39 18.82 11.64
CA LEU A 32 -32.48 19.30 10.77
C LEU A 32 -33.86 18.72 11.11
N ALA A 33 -33.93 17.61 11.87
CA ALA A 33 -35.18 16.99 12.27
C ALA A 33 -35.69 17.51 13.63
N TYR A 34 -34.79 17.84 14.55
CA TYR A 34 -35.13 18.15 15.94
C TYR A 34 -34.77 19.56 16.41
N ALA A 35 -33.94 20.32 15.70
CA ALA A 35 -33.59 21.68 16.09
C ALA A 35 -34.72 22.68 15.77
N PRO A 36 -34.95 23.69 16.63
CA PRO A 36 -35.87 24.78 16.34
C PRO A 36 -35.55 25.49 15.01
N GLN A 37 -36.57 25.90 14.26
CA GLN A 37 -36.37 26.47 12.91
C GLN A 37 -35.53 27.75 12.93
N ASP A 38 -35.66 28.58 13.97
CA ASP A 38 -34.85 29.79 14.16
C ASP A 38 -33.35 29.47 14.33
N VAL A 39 -33.03 28.36 15.00
CA VAL A 39 -31.66 27.88 15.16
C VAL A 39 -31.14 27.31 13.84
N VAL A 40 -31.97 26.54 13.12
CA VAL A 40 -31.60 26.00 11.80
C VAL A 40 -31.29 27.13 10.81
N HIS A 41 -32.11 28.18 10.76
CA HIS A 41 -31.90 29.32 9.85
C HIS A 41 -30.68 30.18 10.20
N ARG A 42 -30.27 30.22 11.47
CA ARG A 42 -29.01 30.90 11.88
C ARG A 42 -27.77 30.11 11.49
N VAL A 43 -27.84 28.79 11.52
CA VAL A 43 -26.71 27.90 11.19
C VAL A 43 -26.62 27.65 9.70
N LEU A 44 -27.77 27.55 9.02
CA LEU A 44 -27.89 27.29 7.60
C LEU A 44 -28.69 28.43 6.95
N ASP A 45 -27.97 29.40 6.40
CA ASP A 45 -28.57 30.52 5.67
C ASP A 45 -29.34 29.99 4.44
N PRO A 46 -30.67 30.20 4.35
CA PRO A 46 -31.49 29.79 3.22
C PRO A 46 -31.00 30.32 1.87
N GLN A 47 -30.44 31.53 1.83
CA GLN A 47 -29.94 32.13 0.60
C GLN A 47 -28.66 31.43 0.11
N VAL A 48 -27.78 31.04 1.04
CA VAL A 48 -26.57 30.28 0.74
C VAL A 48 -26.95 28.87 0.28
N LEU A 49 -27.87 28.20 0.98
CA LEU A 49 -28.40 26.89 0.57
C LEU A 49 -29.04 26.93 -0.81
N GLN A 50 -29.84 27.95 -1.12
CA GLN A 50 -30.46 28.10 -2.43
C GLN A 50 -29.42 28.28 -3.55
N ARG A 51 -28.33 29.03 -3.30
CA ARG A 51 -27.21 29.18 -4.25
C ARG A 51 -26.44 27.87 -4.48
N ILE A 52 -26.27 27.06 -3.44
CA ILE A 52 -25.47 25.82 -3.51
C ILE A 52 -26.29 24.65 -4.07
N LEU A 53 -27.53 24.50 -3.62
CA LEU A 53 -28.38 23.33 -3.90
C LEU A 53 -29.40 23.57 -5.01
N GLY A 54 -29.53 24.79 -5.54
CA GLY A 54 -30.39 25.09 -6.67
C GLY A 54 -31.88 24.76 -6.43
N GLY A 55 -32.34 24.85 -5.18
CA GLY A 55 -33.72 24.52 -4.78
C GLY A 55 -33.92 23.07 -4.30
N MET A 56 -32.88 22.23 -4.29
CA MET A 56 -32.95 20.89 -3.69
C MET A 56 -33.02 20.98 -2.17
N ASP A 57 -33.91 20.19 -1.54
CA ASP A 57 -33.95 20.04 -0.08
C ASP A 57 -32.60 19.51 0.42
N VAL A 58 -31.96 20.25 1.34
CA VAL A 58 -30.69 19.92 1.99
C VAL A 58 -30.67 18.52 2.63
N ARG A 59 -31.83 17.98 3.01
CA ARG A 59 -31.94 16.61 3.52
C ARG A 59 -31.62 15.55 2.47
N THR A 60 -31.87 15.83 1.19
CA THR A 60 -31.62 14.91 0.07
C THR A 60 -30.13 14.60 -0.12
N PRO A 61 -29.23 15.59 -0.34
CA PRO A 61 -27.80 15.32 -0.46
C PRO A 61 -27.22 14.73 0.83
N LEU A 62 -27.72 15.14 2.01
CA LEU A 62 -27.29 14.54 3.29
C LEU A 62 -27.67 13.05 3.40
N ARG A 63 -28.87 12.65 2.98
CA ARG A 63 -29.28 11.23 2.93
C ARG A 63 -28.41 10.44 1.95
N ILE A 64 -28.07 11.01 0.79
CA ILE A 64 -27.17 10.38 -0.19
C ILE A 64 -25.77 10.20 0.42
N LEU A 65 -25.21 11.24 1.05
CA LEU A 65 -23.92 11.18 1.72
C LEU A 65 -23.91 10.16 2.86
N LEU A 66 -24.99 10.09 3.66
CA LEU A 66 -25.15 9.07 4.70
C LEU A 66 -25.17 7.67 4.10
N ALA A 67 -25.99 7.43 3.07
CA ALA A 67 -26.08 6.12 2.42
C ALA A 67 -24.72 5.70 1.84
N LEU A 68 -24.04 6.59 1.11
CA LEU A 68 -22.70 6.34 0.57
C LEU A 68 -21.68 6.08 1.66
N GLY A 69 -21.72 6.85 2.76
CA GLY A 69 -20.84 6.67 3.91
C GLY A 69 -21.06 5.33 4.60
N VAL A 70 -22.32 4.91 4.77
CA VAL A 70 -22.70 3.64 5.38
C VAL A 70 -22.23 2.49 4.50
N VAL A 71 -22.54 2.52 3.21
CA VAL A 71 -22.09 1.51 2.23
C VAL A 71 -20.57 1.40 2.24
N ARG A 72 -19.84 2.53 2.19
CA ARG A 72 -18.37 2.53 2.26
C ARG A 72 -17.85 1.94 3.57
N THR A 73 -18.47 2.28 4.70
CA THR A 73 -18.02 1.81 6.02
C THR A 73 -18.29 0.33 6.21
N LEU A 74 -19.47 -0.13 5.80
CA LEU A 74 -19.84 -1.54 5.80
C LEU A 74 -18.92 -2.33 4.86
N ASN A 75 -18.67 -1.86 3.64
CA ASN A 75 -17.77 -2.53 2.71
C ASN A 75 -16.37 -2.69 3.30
N ARG A 76 -15.78 -1.62 3.87
CA ARG A 76 -14.46 -1.71 4.53
C ARG A 76 -14.45 -2.67 5.72
N PHE A 77 -15.55 -2.75 6.47
CA PHE A 77 -15.70 -3.73 7.54
C PHE A 77 -15.71 -5.15 6.98
N LEU A 78 -16.54 -5.41 5.96
CA LEU A 78 -16.65 -6.72 5.30
C LEU A 78 -15.33 -7.14 4.65
N ASP A 79 -14.63 -6.23 3.95
CA ASP A 79 -13.32 -6.50 3.35
C ASP A 79 -12.31 -6.91 4.43
N ARG A 80 -12.22 -6.15 5.51
CA ARG A 80 -11.33 -6.47 6.63
C ARG A 80 -11.71 -7.81 7.27
N TRP A 81 -12.99 -8.07 7.44
CA TRP A 81 -13.46 -9.33 8.01
C TRP A 81 -13.10 -10.52 7.11
N ALA A 82 -13.37 -10.42 5.82
CA ALA A 82 -13.06 -11.45 4.82
C ALA A 82 -11.54 -11.72 4.71
N LEU A 83 -10.72 -10.66 4.61
CA LEU A 83 -9.25 -10.76 4.51
C LEU A 83 -8.59 -11.30 5.78
N ASN A 84 -9.32 -11.30 6.90
CA ASN A 84 -8.86 -11.83 8.18
C ASN A 84 -9.64 -13.10 8.56
N ASN A 85 -9.92 -13.96 7.57
CA ASN A 85 -10.49 -15.28 7.75
C ASN A 85 -11.88 -15.28 8.43
N TRP A 86 -12.65 -14.21 8.26
CA TRP A 86 -13.92 -13.99 8.94
C TRP A 86 -13.80 -14.01 10.47
N ALA A 87 -12.62 -13.65 11.00
CA ALA A 87 -12.40 -13.44 12.42
C ALA A 87 -12.73 -11.99 12.81
N LEU A 88 -13.48 -11.83 13.91
CA LEU A 88 -13.83 -10.51 14.46
C LEU A 88 -12.67 -9.86 15.21
N SER A 89 -11.80 -10.67 15.82
CA SER A 89 -10.61 -10.22 16.54
C SER A 89 -9.39 -10.16 15.65
N ALA A 90 -8.45 -9.28 16.01
CA ALA A 90 -7.08 -9.35 15.47
C ALA A 90 -6.40 -10.63 15.96
N GLN A 91 -5.25 -10.95 15.37
CA GLN A 91 -4.42 -12.06 15.85
C GLN A 91 -3.93 -11.81 17.28
N SER A 92 -3.97 -12.85 18.10
CA SER A 92 -3.48 -12.81 19.48
C SER A 92 -1.97 -13.05 19.56
N GLY A 93 -1.34 -12.64 20.67
CA GLY A 93 0.06 -12.98 20.97
C GLY A 93 1.10 -12.13 20.23
N TRP A 94 0.69 -10.99 19.68
CA TRP A 94 1.60 -9.99 19.12
C TRP A 94 2.08 -9.02 20.20
N ASN A 95 3.39 -8.85 20.30
CA ASN A 95 4.02 -7.77 21.06
C ASN A 95 5.21 -7.25 20.25
N LEU A 96 5.05 -6.08 19.63
CA LEU A 96 6.01 -5.54 18.66
C LEU A 96 7.44 -5.41 19.21
N GLU A 97 7.62 -5.05 20.46
CA GLU A 97 8.94 -4.91 21.08
C GLU A 97 9.71 -6.24 21.21
N GLY A 98 9.04 -7.38 20.99
CA GLY A 98 9.64 -8.71 20.99
C GLY A 98 9.61 -9.42 19.62
N GLU A 99 9.04 -8.80 18.59
CA GLU A 99 8.95 -9.42 17.26
C GLU A 99 10.27 -9.28 16.48
N LEU A 100 10.48 -10.23 15.57
CA LEU A 100 11.57 -10.20 14.60
C LEU A 100 10.98 -10.05 13.20
N ALA A 101 11.44 -9.03 12.48
CA ALA A 101 11.08 -8.75 11.11
C ALA A 101 12.25 -9.05 10.16
N VAL A 102 11.97 -9.64 9.01
CA VAL A 102 12.88 -9.68 7.86
C VAL A 102 12.40 -8.68 6.82
N VAL A 103 13.26 -7.76 6.39
CA VAL A 103 12.96 -6.79 5.33
C VAL A 103 13.93 -7.00 4.17
N THR A 104 13.41 -7.38 3.00
CA THR A 104 14.23 -7.42 1.77
C THR A 104 14.31 -6.03 1.13
N GLY A 105 15.47 -5.67 0.57
CA GLY A 105 15.68 -4.34 -0.02
C GLY A 105 15.65 -3.21 1.01
N GLY A 106 16.11 -3.47 2.24
CA GLY A 106 15.95 -2.57 3.38
C GLY A 106 16.99 -1.45 3.49
N CYS A 107 18.00 -1.37 2.62
CA CYS A 107 19.05 -0.36 2.73
C CYS A 107 18.67 1.01 2.16
N LYS A 108 17.61 1.11 1.34
CA LYS A 108 17.18 2.38 0.73
C LYS A 108 15.67 2.51 0.52
N GLY A 109 15.25 3.70 0.08
CA GLY A 109 13.87 3.98 -0.32
C GLY A 109 12.83 3.61 0.74
N ILE A 110 11.76 2.91 0.30
CA ILE A 110 10.67 2.47 1.17
C ILE A 110 11.16 1.44 2.21
N GLY A 111 12.02 0.51 1.81
CA GLY A 111 12.58 -0.51 2.69
C GLY A 111 13.31 0.11 3.89
N ARG A 112 14.19 1.09 3.65
CA ARG A 112 14.87 1.83 4.73
C ARG A 112 13.90 2.51 5.69
N ALA A 113 12.86 3.17 5.16
CA ALA A 113 11.85 3.81 5.99
C ALA A 113 11.07 2.79 6.86
N ILE A 114 10.75 1.62 6.30
CA ILE A 114 10.12 0.52 7.04
C ILE A 114 11.06 -0.01 8.14
N VAL A 115 12.33 -0.27 7.82
CA VAL A 115 13.33 -0.77 8.78
C VAL A 115 13.48 0.18 9.97
N LEU A 116 13.69 1.48 9.70
CA LEU A 116 13.84 2.48 10.74
C LEU A 116 12.57 2.62 11.60
N GLY A 117 11.40 2.59 10.97
CA GLY A 117 10.13 2.67 11.68
C GLY A 117 9.84 1.44 12.55
N LEU A 118 10.21 0.24 12.10
CA LEU A 118 10.10 -1.00 12.89
C LEU A 118 11.07 -0.97 14.08
N ALA A 119 12.33 -0.61 13.85
CA ALA A 119 13.33 -0.48 14.89
C ALA A 119 12.91 0.54 15.97
N ALA A 120 12.30 1.66 15.57
CA ALA A 120 11.74 2.66 16.49
C ALA A 120 10.54 2.15 17.31
N LYS A 121 9.92 1.02 16.91
CA LYS A 121 8.86 0.32 17.66
C LYS A 121 9.39 -0.85 18.49
N GLY A 122 10.71 -1.00 18.62
CA GLY A 122 11.36 -2.07 19.38
C GLY A 122 11.44 -3.41 18.64
N VAL A 123 11.01 -3.48 17.37
CA VAL A 123 11.10 -4.69 16.56
C VAL A 123 12.56 -4.93 16.18
N LYS A 124 13.06 -6.16 16.35
CA LYS A 124 14.36 -6.55 15.78
C LYS A 124 14.22 -6.71 14.28
N VAL A 125 15.12 -6.15 13.49
CA VAL A 125 15.03 -6.15 12.03
C VAL A 125 16.26 -6.79 11.42
N ALA A 126 16.04 -7.88 10.68
CA ALA A 126 17.00 -8.46 9.77
C ALA A 126 16.82 -7.84 8.37
N VAL A 127 17.83 -7.12 7.91
CA VAL A 127 17.86 -6.49 6.59
C VAL A 127 18.57 -7.40 5.61
N LEU A 128 17.87 -7.80 4.55
CA LEU A 128 18.44 -8.52 3.41
C LEU A 128 18.58 -7.55 2.23
N ASP A 129 19.79 -7.22 1.83
CA ASP A 129 20.04 -6.32 0.70
C ASP A 129 21.37 -6.67 0.04
N VAL A 130 21.52 -6.38 -1.26
CA VAL A 130 22.82 -6.49 -1.96
C VAL A 130 23.70 -5.28 -1.71
N GLN A 131 23.14 -4.20 -1.17
CA GLN A 131 23.88 -3.02 -0.75
C GLN A 131 24.29 -3.13 0.72
N GLU A 132 25.41 -2.50 1.04
CA GLU A 132 25.84 -2.30 2.42
C GLU A 132 24.82 -1.48 3.22
N LEU A 133 24.73 -1.77 4.51
CA LEU A 133 23.85 -1.05 5.42
C LEU A 133 24.35 0.41 5.58
N PRO A 134 23.50 1.43 5.37
CA PRO A 134 23.87 2.82 5.61
C PRO A 134 24.41 3.05 7.03
N SER A 135 25.42 3.92 7.16
CA SER A 135 26.14 4.14 8.42
C SER A 135 25.25 4.61 9.56
N ASP A 136 24.20 5.38 9.26
CA ASP A 136 23.21 5.82 10.24
C ASP A 136 22.34 4.66 10.76
N MET A 137 22.05 3.68 9.91
CA MET A 137 21.30 2.47 10.30
C MET A 137 22.18 1.47 11.07
N ALA A 138 23.47 1.39 10.74
CA ALA A 138 24.42 0.50 11.40
C ALA A 138 24.61 0.78 12.90
N GLN A 139 24.33 2.01 13.35
CA GLN A 139 24.38 2.39 14.76
C GLN A 139 23.15 1.93 15.57
N VAL A 140 22.09 1.47 14.91
CA VAL A 140 20.83 1.07 15.55
C VAL A 140 20.91 -0.40 15.95
N LYS A 141 21.04 -0.68 17.25
CA LYS A 141 21.22 -2.05 17.80
C LYS A 141 20.14 -3.07 17.38
N ALA A 142 18.92 -2.61 17.10
CA ALA A 142 17.83 -3.48 16.68
C ALA A 142 17.95 -3.95 15.22
N ILE A 143 18.83 -3.34 14.43
CA ILE A 143 19.02 -3.63 13.01
C ILE A 143 20.27 -4.50 12.84
N LYS A 144 20.14 -5.61 12.12
CA LYS A 144 21.27 -6.42 11.66
C LYS A 144 21.12 -6.69 10.17
N HIS A 145 22.23 -6.63 9.44
CA HIS A 145 22.25 -6.73 7.98
C HIS A 145 22.92 -8.04 7.53
N TRP A 146 22.42 -8.55 6.41
CA TRP A 146 23.01 -9.62 5.64
C TRP A 146 23.07 -9.21 4.19
N HIS A 147 24.26 -9.34 3.60
CA HIS A 147 24.41 -9.25 2.16
C HIS A 147 23.68 -10.43 1.50
N CYS A 148 22.59 -10.16 0.78
CA CYS A 148 21.72 -11.19 0.22
C CYS A 148 21.17 -10.76 -1.14
N ASP A 149 21.46 -11.53 -2.18
CA ASP A 149 20.78 -11.40 -3.46
C ASP A 149 19.52 -12.26 -3.43
N VAL A 150 18.37 -11.59 -3.31
CA VAL A 150 17.08 -12.26 -3.21
C VAL A 150 16.64 -13.00 -4.49
N SER A 151 17.33 -12.78 -5.61
CA SER A 151 17.13 -13.54 -6.84
C SER A 151 17.82 -14.91 -6.83
N SER A 152 18.73 -15.17 -5.88
CA SER A 152 19.34 -16.49 -5.63
C SER A 152 18.68 -17.19 -4.46
N ALA A 153 18.13 -18.38 -4.70
CA ALA A 153 17.54 -19.20 -3.64
C ALA A 153 18.56 -19.64 -2.60
N GLU A 154 19.81 -19.88 -3.03
CA GLU A 154 20.94 -20.26 -2.18
C GLU A 154 21.34 -19.11 -1.24
N SER A 155 21.43 -17.89 -1.78
CA SER A 155 21.73 -16.69 -0.98
C SER A 155 20.65 -16.44 0.07
N VAL A 156 19.38 -16.52 -0.32
CA VAL A 156 18.24 -16.37 0.61
C VAL A 156 18.27 -17.45 1.69
N LYS A 157 18.50 -18.71 1.31
CA LYS A 157 18.58 -19.82 2.26
C LYS A 157 19.71 -19.63 3.27
N ALA A 158 20.92 -19.29 2.81
CA ALA A 158 22.07 -19.07 3.69
C ALA A 158 21.81 -17.93 4.69
N ALA A 159 21.26 -16.81 4.22
CA ALA A 159 20.89 -15.70 5.10
C ALA A 159 19.78 -16.11 6.10
N ALA A 160 18.77 -16.86 5.65
CA ALA A 160 17.70 -17.32 6.52
C ALA A 160 18.19 -18.30 7.60
N ASP A 161 19.11 -19.21 7.28
CA ASP A 161 19.75 -20.12 8.23
C ASP A 161 20.51 -19.33 9.32
N ASP A 162 21.32 -18.33 8.93
CA ASP A 162 22.06 -17.50 9.90
C ASP A 162 21.14 -16.59 10.72
N ILE A 163 20.07 -16.03 10.13
CA ILE A 163 19.06 -15.28 10.87
C ILE A 163 18.42 -16.15 11.95
N ARG A 164 18.02 -17.38 11.61
CA ARG A 164 17.44 -18.33 12.58
C ARG A 164 18.40 -18.64 13.71
N GLN A 165 19.69 -18.84 13.40
CA GLN A 165 20.71 -19.13 14.39
C GLN A 165 21.00 -17.93 15.31
N THR A 166 21.01 -16.72 14.76
CA THR A 166 21.50 -15.52 15.48
C THR A 166 20.39 -14.69 16.13
N LEU A 167 19.22 -14.58 15.50
CA LEU A 167 18.10 -13.75 15.97
C LEU A 167 16.85 -14.58 16.32
N GLY A 168 16.76 -15.83 15.86
CA GLY A 168 15.59 -16.68 16.04
C GLY A 168 14.64 -16.64 14.84
N HIS A 169 13.38 -17.01 15.06
CA HIS A 169 12.39 -17.13 13.99
C HIS A 169 11.62 -15.81 13.76
N PRO A 170 11.66 -15.25 12.54
CA PRO A 170 10.88 -14.07 12.20
C PRO A 170 9.38 -14.33 12.25
N SER A 171 8.62 -13.38 12.79
CA SER A 171 7.15 -13.35 12.74
C SER A 171 6.62 -12.37 11.71
N ILE A 172 7.47 -11.48 11.18
CA ILE A 172 7.12 -10.51 10.14
C ILE A 172 8.08 -10.68 8.96
N VAL A 173 7.55 -10.82 7.75
CA VAL A 173 8.35 -10.85 6.51
C VAL A 173 7.85 -9.75 5.59
N ILE A 174 8.73 -8.83 5.21
CA ILE A 174 8.46 -7.74 4.30
C ILE A 174 9.23 -8.01 3.01
N ASN A 175 8.52 -8.58 2.04
CA ASN A 175 8.99 -8.73 0.67
C ASN A 175 8.95 -7.36 -0.03
N ASN A 176 9.99 -6.57 0.16
CA ASN A 176 10.10 -5.19 -0.36
C ASN A 176 11.09 -5.03 -1.50
N ALA A 177 12.12 -5.89 -1.59
CA ALA A 177 13.10 -5.82 -2.67
C ALA A 177 12.42 -5.77 -4.05
N GLY A 178 12.91 -4.87 -4.89
CA GLY A 178 12.34 -4.66 -6.20
C GLY A 178 13.23 -3.81 -7.09
N ILE A 179 13.22 -4.12 -8.38
CA ILE A 179 13.86 -3.33 -9.42
C ILE A 179 12.83 -2.96 -10.49
N GLY A 180 13.14 -1.92 -11.26
CA GLY A 180 12.33 -1.44 -12.36
C GLY A 180 13.17 -0.55 -13.27
N ASN A 181 12.71 -0.38 -14.49
CA ASN A 181 13.24 0.59 -15.45
C ASN A 181 12.05 1.26 -16.16
N PHE A 182 12.35 2.20 -17.06
CA PHE A 182 11.34 2.83 -17.92
C PHE A 182 11.66 2.58 -19.39
N ARG A 183 11.74 1.31 -19.79
CA ARG A 183 12.05 0.89 -21.15
C ARG A 183 10.87 0.19 -21.82
N SER A 184 10.80 0.30 -23.14
CA SER A 184 9.83 -0.47 -23.92
C SER A 184 10.20 -1.96 -23.92
N ILE A 185 9.27 -2.82 -24.35
CA ILE A 185 9.55 -4.24 -24.54
C ILE A 185 10.69 -4.49 -25.55
N LEU A 186 10.87 -3.59 -26.53
CA LEU A 186 11.90 -3.70 -27.56
C LEU A 186 13.29 -3.25 -27.07
N ASP A 187 13.33 -2.39 -26.05
CA ASP A 187 14.57 -1.80 -25.50
C ASP A 187 15.03 -2.47 -24.20
N THR A 188 14.21 -3.38 -23.66
CA THR A 188 14.54 -4.13 -22.45
C THR A 188 15.34 -5.37 -22.83
N SER A 189 16.55 -5.51 -22.28
CA SER A 189 17.39 -6.68 -22.55
C SER A 189 16.84 -7.93 -21.88
N ASP A 190 17.09 -9.09 -22.50
CA ASP A 190 16.76 -10.41 -21.93
C ASP A 190 17.34 -10.61 -20.52
N GLU A 191 18.56 -10.11 -20.30
CA GLU A 191 19.21 -10.17 -18.99
C GLU A 191 18.41 -9.40 -17.94
N PHE A 192 18.00 -8.16 -18.25
CA PHE A 192 17.19 -7.36 -17.34
C PHE A 192 15.81 -8.00 -17.12
N MET A 193 15.19 -8.55 -18.17
CA MET A 193 13.92 -9.28 -18.07
C MET A 193 14.00 -10.46 -17.09
N ARG A 194 15.05 -11.28 -17.18
CA ARG A 194 15.26 -12.38 -16.22
C ARG A 194 15.51 -11.85 -14.82
N LYS A 195 16.29 -10.79 -14.69
CA LYS A 195 16.62 -10.17 -13.40
C LYS A 195 15.38 -9.58 -12.71
N ILE A 196 14.54 -8.84 -13.43
CA ILE A 196 13.33 -8.23 -12.85
C ILE A 196 12.31 -9.29 -12.43
N VAL A 197 12.15 -10.37 -13.19
CA VAL A 197 11.32 -11.50 -12.78
C VAL A 197 11.91 -12.20 -11.55
N GLY A 198 13.23 -12.44 -11.55
CA GLY A 198 13.94 -13.02 -10.42
C GLY A 198 13.75 -12.23 -9.12
N VAL A 199 13.96 -10.92 -9.18
CA VAL A 199 13.89 -10.03 -8.00
C VAL A 199 12.46 -9.69 -7.60
N ASN A 200 11.56 -9.36 -8.52
CA ASN A 200 10.22 -8.87 -8.16
C ASN A 200 9.19 -9.98 -7.97
N VAL A 201 9.43 -11.16 -8.56
CA VAL A 201 8.48 -12.28 -8.55
C VAL A 201 9.11 -13.46 -7.83
N VAL A 202 10.12 -14.12 -8.39
CA VAL A 202 10.66 -15.38 -7.84
C VAL A 202 11.14 -15.23 -6.39
N SER A 203 11.75 -14.10 -6.03
CA SER A 203 12.18 -13.80 -4.67
C SER A 203 11.07 -13.88 -3.62
N LEU A 204 9.82 -13.62 -4.00
CA LEU A 204 8.66 -13.70 -3.11
C LEU A 204 8.45 -15.14 -2.64
N TRP A 205 8.60 -16.11 -3.54
CA TRP A 205 8.50 -17.54 -3.23
C TRP A 205 9.68 -17.99 -2.38
N THR A 206 10.91 -17.68 -2.80
CA THR A 206 12.12 -18.16 -2.11
C THR A 206 12.21 -17.61 -0.69
N THR A 207 11.97 -16.31 -0.50
CA THR A 207 11.96 -15.67 0.83
C THR A 207 10.84 -16.21 1.70
N THR A 208 9.61 -16.28 1.16
CA THR A 208 8.46 -16.77 1.94
C THR A 208 8.65 -18.23 2.36
N ARG A 209 9.16 -19.08 1.47
CA ARG A 209 9.42 -20.50 1.75
C ARG A 209 10.37 -20.71 2.94
N GLU A 210 11.35 -19.83 3.13
CA GLU A 210 12.30 -19.95 4.24
C GLU A 210 11.69 -19.59 5.60
N PHE A 211 10.74 -18.66 5.66
CA PHE A 211 10.24 -18.12 6.94
C PHE A 211 8.82 -18.60 7.30
N LEU A 212 8.00 -18.96 6.31
CA LEU A 212 6.62 -19.41 6.49
C LEU A 212 6.47 -20.66 7.37
N PRO A 213 7.35 -21.69 7.34
CA PRO A 213 7.14 -22.93 8.11
C PRO A 213 6.98 -22.69 9.62
N ASN A 214 7.78 -21.80 10.21
CA ASN A 214 7.65 -21.49 11.64
C ASN A 214 6.38 -20.68 11.94
N MET A 215 5.99 -19.76 11.04
CA MET A 215 4.74 -19.01 11.18
C MET A 215 3.52 -19.93 11.18
N ILE A 216 3.50 -20.94 10.30
CA ILE A 216 2.46 -21.98 10.27
C ILE A 216 2.47 -22.78 11.58
N LEU A 217 3.63 -23.27 12.00
CA LEU A 217 3.77 -24.06 13.23
C LEU A 217 3.25 -23.30 14.47
N LYS A 218 3.52 -22.00 14.53
CA LYS A 218 3.05 -21.12 15.62
C LYS A 218 1.66 -20.57 15.41
N ASN A 219 1.07 -20.78 14.23
CA ASN A 219 -0.15 -20.12 13.78
C ASN A 219 -0.11 -18.62 14.05
N LYS A 220 1.04 -18.00 13.77
CA LYS A 220 1.33 -16.58 14.03
C LYS A 220 2.32 -16.07 13.01
N GLY A 221 1.94 -15.05 12.24
CA GLY A 221 2.87 -14.33 11.39
C GLY A 221 2.20 -13.32 10.47
N HIS A 222 3.00 -12.42 9.91
CA HIS A 222 2.55 -11.41 8.96
C HIS A 222 3.49 -11.32 7.77
N ILE A 223 2.98 -11.65 6.59
CA ILE A 223 3.71 -11.52 5.33
C ILE A 223 3.20 -10.29 4.58
N ILE A 224 4.10 -9.35 4.30
CA ILE A 224 3.80 -8.11 3.60
C ILE A 224 4.53 -8.15 2.26
N THR A 225 3.79 -7.97 1.17
CA THR A 225 4.34 -7.94 -0.19
C THR A 225 4.18 -6.55 -0.80
N MET A 226 5.30 -5.95 -1.20
CA MET A 226 5.32 -4.66 -1.88
C MET A 226 5.02 -4.83 -3.37
N ALA A 227 3.75 -4.63 -3.72
CA ALA A 227 3.28 -4.55 -5.09
C ALA A 227 3.38 -3.10 -5.60
N SER A 228 2.41 -2.66 -6.40
CA SER A 228 2.29 -1.28 -6.88
C SER A 228 0.86 -1.03 -7.32
N MET A 229 0.47 0.23 -7.50
CA MET A 229 -0.73 0.55 -8.28
C MET A 229 -0.62 0.07 -9.75
N ALA A 230 0.60 -0.13 -10.24
CA ALA A 230 0.87 -0.77 -11.53
C ALA A 230 0.30 -2.21 -11.64
N SER A 231 0.03 -2.88 -10.51
CA SER A 231 -0.66 -4.18 -10.51
C SER A 231 -2.07 -4.10 -11.11
N TYR A 232 -2.77 -2.99 -10.87
CA TYR A 232 -4.15 -2.78 -11.32
C TYR A 232 -4.19 -2.06 -12.67
N ILE A 233 -3.36 -1.04 -12.86
CA ILE A 233 -3.37 -0.25 -14.09
C ILE A 233 -1.95 0.07 -14.54
N VAL A 234 -1.65 -0.30 -15.79
CA VAL A 234 -0.40 0.08 -16.46
C VAL A 234 -0.57 1.51 -16.98
N ALA A 235 -0.24 2.49 -16.15
CA ALA A 235 -0.38 3.91 -16.49
C ALA A 235 0.77 4.44 -17.37
N LEU A 236 1.94 3.79 -17.32
CA LEU A 236 3.12 4.18 -18.10
C LEU A 236 3.38 3.17 -19.23
N PRO A 237 3.35 3.61 -20.51
CA PRO A 237 3.60 2.75 -21.68
C PRO A 237 4.99 2.09 -21.74
N VAL A 238 5.92 2.49 -20.86
CA VAL A 238 7.31 1.99 -20.78
C VAL A 238 7.58 1.24 -19.47
N ALA A 239 6.56 0.56 -18.93
CA ALA A 239 6.65 -0.15 -17.65
C ALA A 239 5.96 -1.51 -17.68
N VAL A 240 5.91 -2.17 -18.85
CA VAL A 240 5.19 -3.43 -19.07
C VAL A 240 5.76 -4.56 -18.21
N ASP A 241 7.09 -4.70 -18.19
CA ASP A 241 7.82 -5.67 -17.38
C ASP A 241 7.57 -5.47 -15.87
N TYR A 242 7.72 -4.24 -15.39
CA TYR A 242 7.47 -3.87 -14.01
C TYR A 242 6.01 -4.14 -13.63
N ALA A 243 5.05 -3.68 -14.41
CA ALA A 243 3.63 -3.88 -14.12
C ALA A 243 3.25 -5.36 -14.13
N ALA A 244 3.79 -6.16 -15.06
CA ALA A 244 3.60 -7.61 -15.07
C ALA A 244 4.12 -8.25 -13.78
N THR A 245 5.32 -7.90 -13.34
CA THR A 245 5.86 -8.44 -12.08
C THR A 245 5.05 -8.00 -10.85
N LYS A 246 4.56 -6.76 -10.80
CA LYS A 246 3.73 -6.28 -9.68
C LYS A 246 2.31 -6.85 -9.70
N ALA A 247 1.75 -7.20 -10.86
CA ALA A 247 0.54 -8.00 -10.95
C ALA A 247 0.80 -9.43 -10.43
N GLY A 248 1.96 -10.03 -10.76
CA GLY A 248 2.42 -11.29 -10.19
C GLY A 248 2.53 -11.26 -8.66
N ALA A 249 3.07 -10.18 -8.09
CA ALA A 249 3.16 -10.01 -6.64
C ALA A 249 1.78 -9.93 -5.93
N LEU A 250 0.79 -9.31 -6.58
CA LEU A 250 -0.59 -9.30 -6.10
C LEU A 250 -1.16 -10.74 -6.11
N ALA A 251 -1.09 -11.42 -7.24
CA ALA A 251 -1.57 -12.79 -7.39
C ALA A 251 -0.88 -13.77 -6.42
N PHE A 252 0.44 -13.62 -6.22
CA PHE A 252 1.21 -14.38 -5.24
C PHE A 252 0.61 -14.25 -3.84
N THR A 253 0.32 -13.03 -3.40
CA THR A 253 -0.18 -12.78 -2.04
C THR A 253 -1.60 -13.32 -1.86
N ASP A 254 -2.44 -13.22 -2.90
CA ASP A 254 -3.80 -13.77 -2.88
C ASP A 254 -3.78 -15.31 -2.81
N GLY A 255 -2.94 -15.96 -3.62
CA GLY A 255 -2.72 -17.40 -3.57
C GLY A 255 -2.17 -17.86 -2.22
N LEU A 256 -1.18 -17.15 -1.68
CA LEU A 256 -0.59 -17.44 -0.38
C LEU A 256 -1.62 -17.37 0.76
N ARG A 257 -2.55 -16.39 0.75
CA ARG A 257 -3.65 -16.35 1.74
C ARG A 257 -4.51 -17.60 1.65
N ALA A 258 -4.83 -18.06 0.45
CA ALA A 258 -5.63 -19.27 0.25
C ALA A 258 -4.89 -20.51 0.77
N GLU A 259 -3.59 -20.65 0.49
CA GLU A 259 -2.78 -21.76 1.01
C GLU A 259 -2.71 -21.75 2.53
N ILE A 260 -2.37 -20.60 3.15
CA ILE A 260 -2.31 -20.44 4.60
C ILE A 260 -3.63 -20.86 5.25
N LYS A 261 -4.76 -20.39 4.71
CA LYS A 261 -6.09 -20.62 5.28
C LYS A 261 -6.56 -22.06 5.08
N HIS A 262 -6.47 -22.58 3.86
CA HIS A 262 -7.18 -23.81 3.47
C HIS A 262 -6.27 -25.04 3.44
N TYR A 263 -5.00 -24.86 3.10
CA TYR A 263 -4.04 -25.98 3.04
C TYR A 263 -3.33 -26.15 4.38
N TYR A 264 -2.66 -25.10 4.86
CA TYR A 264 -1.89 -25.16 6.12
C TYR A 264 -2.76 -25.01 7.37
N LYS A 265 -4.01 -24.56 7.24
CA LYS A 265 -4.96 -24.35 8.34
C LYS A 265 -4.39 -23.47 9.46
N ALA A 266 -3.65 -22.42 9.07
CA ALA A 266 -2.97 -21.49 9.96
C ALA A 266 -3.55 -20.06 9.85
N PRO A 267 -4.82 -19.82 10.24
CA PRO A 267 -5.49 -18.53 10.06
C PRO A 267 -4.88 -17.37 10.87
N GLY A 268 -3.99 -17.67 11.82
CA GLY A 268 -3.17 -16.71 12.54
C GLY A 268 -1.89 -16.31 11.82
N VAL A 269 -1.67 -16.77 10.58
CA VAL A 269 -0.75 -16.11 9.63
C VAL A 269 -1.57 -15.24 8.68
N VAL A 270 -1.29 -13.94 8.64
CA VAL A 270 -1.97 -13.00 7.73
C VAL A 270 -1.03 -12.51 6.64
N ALA A 271 -1.62 -12.09 5.52
CA ALA A 271 -0.87 -11.48 4.44
C ALA A 271 -1.44 -10.12 4.03
N THR A 272 -0.55 -9.18 3.74
CA THR A 272 -0.87 -7.84 3.26
C THR A 272 -0.21 -7.58 1.92
N THR A 273 -0.97 -7.06 0.95
CA THR A 273 -0.41 -6.52 -0.29
C THR A 273 -0.42 -4.99 -0.21
N VAL A 274 0.70 -4.36 -0.56
CA VAL A 274 0.84 -2.90 -0.54
C VAL A 274 0.96 -2.38 -1.96
N HIS A 275 0.14 -1.38 -2.31
CA HIS A 275 0.04 -0.78 -3.63
C HIS A 275 0.31 0.73 -3.55
N PRO A 276 1.59 1.15 -3.47
CA PRO A 276 1.93 2.55 -3.55
C PRO A 276 1.65 3.11 -4.95
N MET A 277 1.22 4.37 -4.98
CA MET A 277 1.42 5.28 -6.11
C MET A 277 2.90 5.70 -6.17
N TRP A 278 3.23 6.68 -6.99
CA TRP A 278 4.60 7.16 -7.20
C TRP A 278 5.24 7.65 -5.90
N VAL A 279 6.40 7.06 -5.56
CA VAL A 279 7.16 7.37 -4.35
C VAL A 279 8.53 7.90 -4.73
N HIS A 280 8.94 9.02 -4.16
CA HIS A 280 10.24 9.63 -4.39
C HIS A 280 11.36 8.77 -3.79
N THR A 281 11.94 7.92 -4.64
CA THR A 281 13.06 6.99 -4.35
C THR A 281 14.05 7.00 -5.50
N ASP A 282 15.22 6.40 -5.28
CA ASP A 282 16.26 6.24 -6.32
C ASP A 282 15.72 5.59 -7.60
N MET A 283 14.78 4.63 -7.49
CA MET A 283 14.14 3.97 -8.64
C MET A 283 13.40 4.95 -9.57
N THR A 284 12.91 6.05 -9.01
CA THR A 284 12.08 7.05 -9.72
C THR A 284 12.79 8.38 -9.92
N ALA A 285 14.00 8.55 -9.36
CA ALA A 285 14.65 9.84 -9.22
C ALA A 285 14.90 10.51 -10.58
N GLU A 286 15.34 9.73 -11.57
CA GLU A 286 15.59 10.20 -12.94
C GLU A 286 14.32 10.75 -13.63
N TYR A 287 13.14 10.26 -13.25
CA TYR A 287 11.87 10.59 -13.91
C TYR A 287 10.97 11.51 -13.10
N LYS A 288 11.47 12.00 -11.96
CA LYS A 288 10.69 12.77 -10.98
C LYS A 288 9.90 13.92 -11.61
N ASP A 289 10.55 14.77 -12.40
CA ASP A 289 9.92 15.99 -12.92
C ASP A 289 8.81 15.66 -13.92
N HIS A 290 9.01 14.63 -14.73
CA HIS A 290 8.00 14.14 -15.65
C HIS A 290 6.82 13.49 -14.90
N ILE A 291 7.10 12.72 -13.84
CA ILE A 291 6.08 12.07 -12.99
C ILE A 291 5.20 13.14 -12.32
N VAL A 292 5.82 14.15 -11.71
CA VAL A 292 5.11 15.27 -11.06
C VAL A 292 4.29 16.05 -12.09
N LYS A 293 4.87 16.36 -13.26
CA LYS A 293 4.15 17.06 -14.34
C LYS A 293 2.95 16.27 -14.86
N ALA A 294 3.09 14.96 -15.04
CA ALA A 294 2.03 14.11 -15.57
C ALA A 294 0.86 13.95 -14.58
N GLN A 295 1.15 13.89 -13.27
CA GLN A 295 0.14 13.72 -12.22
C GLN A 295 -0.49 15.02 -11.74
N GLY A 296 0.23 16.14 -11.86
CA GLY A 296 -0.20 17.42 -11.29
C GLY A 296 -0.11 17.46 -9.76
N GLU A 297 0.47 16.45 -9.12
CA GLU A 297 0.65 16.37 -7.67
C GLU A 297 2.07 15.91 -7.30
N PRO A 298 2.59 16.27 -6.11
CA PRO A 298 3.85 15.75 -5.61
C PRO A 298 3.82 14.24 -5.40
N MET A 299 4.97 13.58 -5.63
CA MET A 299 5.17 12.18 -5.29
C MET A 299 5.13 11.95 -3.78
N LEU A 300 4.72 10.75 -3.37
CA LEU A 300 4.77 10.31 -1.98
C LEU A 300 6.20 10.27 -1.46
N LYS A 301 6.37 10.47 -0.16
CA LYS A 301 7.62 10.17 0.53
C LYS A 301 7.67 8.68 0.86
N PRO A 302 8.86 8.06 0.92
CA PRO A 302 9.02 6.69 1.42
C PRO A 302 8.35 6.46 2.79
N GLN A 303 8.39 7.50 3.64
CA GLN A 303 7.76 7.47 4.96
C GLN A 303 6.25 7.29 4.91
N ASP A 304 5.55 7.87 3.93
CA ASP A 304 4.08 7.75 3.82
C ASP A 304 3.66 6.30 3.60
N VAL A 305 4.46 5.54 2.85
CA VAL A 305 4.25 4.11 2.63
C VAL A 305 4.66 3.31 3.86
N ALA A 306 5.81 3.62 4.46
CA ALA A 306 6.27 2.96 5.67
C ALA A 306 5.27 3.10 6.82
N ASP A 307 4.71 4.28 7.04
CA ASP A 307 3.71 4.53 8.09
C ASP A 307 2.44 3.70 7.88
N ALA A 308 1.99 3.56 6.62
CA ALA A 308 0.85 2.70 6.29
C ALA A 308 1.16 1.22 6.58
N VAL A 309 2.36 0.74 6.24
CA VAL A 309 2.82 -0.62 6.54
C VAL A 309 2.91 -0.87 8.04
N LEU A 310 3.54 0.04 8.80
CA LEU A 310 3.68 -0.06 10.25
C LEU A 310 2.32 -0.09 10.95
N LYS A 311 1.39 0.77 10.53
CA LYS A 311 0.02 0.78 11.04
C LYS A 311 -0.70 -0.54 10.76
N GLN A 312 -0.47 -1.14 9.60
CA GLN A 312 -1.06 -2.44 9.26
C GLN A 312 -0.46 -3.57 10.10
N ILE A 313 0.85 -3.59 10.32
CA ILE A 313 1.52 -4.54 11.22
C ILE A 313 0.98 -4.40 12.65
N GLN A 314 0.88 -3.17 13.16
CA GLN A 314 0.30 -2.88 14.48
C GLN A 314 -1.14 -3.38 14.62
N SER A 315 -1.92 -3.35 13.53
CA SER A 315 -3.30 -3.85 13.56
C SER A 315 -3.40 -5.38 13.68
N CYS A 316 -2.29 -6.10 13.49
CA CYS A 316 -2.21 -7.58 13.54
C CYS A 316 -3.25 -8.24 12.62
N LYS A 317 -3.43 -7.64 11.43
CA LYS A 317 -4.43 -8.02 10.42
C LYS A 317 -3.80 -8.03 9.04
N GLY A 318 -4.33 -8.86 8.15
CA GLY A 318 -4.07 -8.81 6.70
C GLY A 318 -4.86 -7.69 6.03
N GLY A 319 -4.47 -7.33 4.80
CA GLY A 319 -5.12 -6.26 4.06
C GLY A 319 -4.64 -6.06 2.63
N HIS A 320 -5.33 -5.17 1.90
CA HIS A 320 -4.83 -4.53 0.70
C HIS A 320 -4.67 -3.04 1.00
N LEU A 321 -3.43 -2.56 1.02
CA LEU A 321 -3.12 -1.16 1.30
C LEU A 321 -2.91 -0.42 0.00
N ILE A 322 -3.76 0.56 -0.29
CA ILE A 322 -3.55 1.49 -1.39
C ILE A 322 -3.03 2.80 -0.79
N VAL A 323 -1.85 3.23 -1.24
CA VAL A 323 -1.17 4.40 -0.68
C VAL A 323 -0.98 5.44 -1.79
N PRO A 324 -1.62 6.62 -1.70
CA PRO A 324 -2.53 7.08 -0.65
C PRO A 324 -3.96 6.49 -0.78
N GLU A 325 -4.73 6.43 0.32
CA GLU A 325 -6.09 5.84 0.33
C GLU A 325 -7.04 6.51 -0.69
N LYS A 326 -6.82 7.81 -1.01
CA LYS A 326 -7.61 8.52 -2.04
C LYS A 326 -7.52 7.87 -3.43
N ALA A 327 -6.46 7.10 -3.70
CA ALA A 327 -6.27 6.37 -4.95
C ALA A 327 -6.98 5.01 -4.96
N SER A 328 -7.68 4.61 -3.88
CA SER A 328 -8.25 3.27 -3.75
C SER A 328 -9.24 2.90 -4.87
N TRP A 329 -9.94 3.89 -5.45
CA TRP A 329 -10.86 3.64 -6.55
C TRP A 329 -10.19 3.10 -7.81
N LEU A 330 -8.87 3.34 -7.99
CA LEU A 330 -8.13 2.86 -9.15
C LEU A 330 -8.02 1.32 -9.19
N SER A 331 -8.10 0.63 -8.05
CA SER A 331 -8.11 -0.85 -8.06
C SER A 331 -9.38 -1.42 -8.69
N ALA A 332 -10.49 -0.68 -8.63
CA ALA A 332 -11.77 -1.09 -9.18
C ALA A 332 -11.81 -1.08 -10.72
N ILE A 333 -10.85 -0.42 -11.38
CA ILE A 333 -10.79 -0.30 -12.84
C ILE A 333 -10.80 -1.66 -13.52
N ARG A 334 -10.16 -2.67 -12.93
CA ARG A 334 -10.14 -4.04 -13.46
C ARG A 334 -11.53 -4.68 -13.56
N GLY A 335 -12.51 -4.18 -12.79
CA GLY A 335 -13.91 -4.61 -12.84
C GLY A 335 -14.79 -3.83 -13.82
N PHE A 336 -14.27 -2.78 -14.47
CA PHE A 336 -15.03 -2.01 -15.45
C PHE A 336 -15.10 -2.70 -16.82
N PRO A 337 -16.08 -2.39 -17.67
CA PRO A 337 -16.06 -2.81 -19.07
C PRO A 337 -14.78 -2.34 -19.79
N SER A 338 -14.27 -3.15 -20.73
CA SER A 338 -12.97 -2.89 -21.38
C SER A 338 -12.86 -1.50 -22.00
N TRP A 339 -13.93 -0.98 -22.63
CA TRP A 339 -13.91 0.35 -23.24
C TRP A 339 -13.64 1.47 -22.22
N MET A 340 -14.14 1.36 -20.99
CA MET A 340 -13.82 2.32 -19.92
C MET A 340 -12.38 2.18 -19.47
N GLN A 341 -11.88 0.94 -19.38
CA GLN A 341 -10.48 0.70 -19.04
C GLN A 341 -9.54 1.33 -20.07
N GLU A 342 -9.84 1.17 -21.36
CA GLU A 342 -9.04 1.78 -22.45
C GLU A 342 -9.09 3.31 -22.41
N ILE A 343 -10.24 3.94 -22.13
CA ILE A 343 -10.30 5.41 -21.96
C ILE A 343 -9.32 5.89 -20.87
N ILE A 344 -9.25 5.17 -19.74
CA ILE A 344 -8.35 5.51 -18.65
C ILE A 344 -6.88 5.25 -19.06
N ARG A 345 -6.59 4.08 -19.65
CA ARG A 345 -5.24 3.75 -20.14
C ARG A 345 -4.73 4.76 -21.16
N ASP A 346 -5.57 5.16 -22.10
CA ASP A 346 -5.26 6.16 -23.11
C ASP A 346 -5.00 7.55 -22.51
N SER A 347 -5.80 7.94 -21.49
CA SER A 347 -5.58 9.19 -20.76
C SER A 347 -4.20 9.20 -20.11
N GLU A 348 -3.84 8.14 -19.40
CA GLU A 348 -2.54 8.03 -18.72
C GLU A 348 -1.38 7.89 -19.72
N GLY A 349 -1.57 7.08 -20.77
CA GLY A 349 -0.60 6.89 -21.84
C GLY A 349 -0.27 8.18 -22.60
N ARG A 350 -1.27 9.04 -22.86
CA ARG A 350 -1.04 10.35 -23.50
C ARG A 350 -0.24 11.30 -22.62
N LYS A 351 -0.50 11.32 -21.31
CA LYS A 351 0.32 12.09 -20.35
C LYS A 351 1.75 11.58 -20.33
N ALA A 352 1.93 10.28 -20.52
CA ALA A 352 3.23 9.64 -20.64
C ALA A 352 3.89 9.79 -22.04
N GLY A 353 3.16 10.23 -23.07
CA GLY A 353 3.77 10.61 -24.35
C GLY A 353 4.81 11.74 -24.22
N ALA A 354 4.77 12.50 -23.12
CA ALA A 354 5.76 13.51 -22.76
C ALA A 354 7.11 12.94 -22.23
N TYR A 355 7.24 11.62 -22.08
CA TYR A 355 8.53 10.96 -21.77
C TYR A 355 9.33 10.59 -23.03
N LYS A 356 8.88 10.93 -24.24
CA LYS A 356 9.59 10.67 -25.52
C LYS A 356 10.86 11.54 -25.72
N GLY A 357 11.56 11.87 -24.65
CA GLY A 357 12.87 12.56 -24.68
C GLY A 357 14.04 11.60 -24.50
N TYR A 358 13.93 10.36 -25.00
CA TYR A 358 15.02 9.40 -25.08
C TYR A 358 15.66 9.43 -26.45
#